data_AF-A0A101VV35-F1
#
_entry.id   AF-A0A101VV35-F1
#
_cell.length_a   1.000
_cell.length_b   1.000
_cell.length_c   1.000
_cell.angle_alpha   90.00
_cell.angle_beta   90.00
_cell.angle_gamma   90.00
#
_symmetry.space_group_name_H-M   'P 1'
#
loop_
_entity.id
_entity.type
_entity.pdbx_description
1 polymer ?
#
loop_
_entity_poly.entity_id
_entity_poly.type
_entity_poly.pdbx_seq_one_letter_code
_entity_poly.pdbx_strand_id
1 'polypeptide(L)' 'MMILTFLLLGFGIYYIMTNKDGQNIKFNNHKNPEEILRERYANGEIDDETFRTMKEVLKR' A
#
# COMPACT_ATOMS: atom_id res chain seq x y z
N MET A 1 -27.54 -17.36 25.98
CA MET A 1 -27.07 -15.98 25.70
C MET A 1 -25.55 -15.84 25.61
N MET A 2 -24.72 -16.61 26.34
CA MET A 2 -23.24 -16.62 26.13
C MET A 2 -22.76 -17.62 25.07
N ILE A 3 -23.40 -18.78 24.94
CA ILE A 3 -22.95 -19.80 23.97
C ILE A 3 -23.12 -19.34 22.51
N LEU A 4 -24.19 -18.57 22.26
CA LEU A 4 -24.52 -18.04 20.93
C LEU A 4 -23.50 -16.98 20.48
N THR A 5 -23.00 -16.17 21.42
CA THR A 5 -21.97 -15.17 21.12
C THR A 5 -20.65 -15.84 20.77
N PHE A 6 -20.24 -16.90 21.47
CA PHE A 6 -19.03 -17.65 21.11
C PHE A 6 -19.14 -18.38 19.77
N LEU A 7 -20.32 -18.92 19.45
CA LEU A 7 -20.60 -19.53 18.14
C LEU A 7 -20.50 -18.50 17.00
N LEU A 8 -21.08 -17.32 17.17
CA LEU A 8 -20.98 -16.22 16.19
C LEU A 8 -19.55 -15.73 16.02
N LEU A 9 -18.80 -15.62 17.12
CA LEU A 9 -17.40 -15.17 17.11
C LEU A 9 -16.50 -16.19 16.41
N GLY A 10 -16.67 -17.48 16.72
CA GLY A 10 -15.96 -18.58 16.06
C GLY A 10 -16.28 -18.66 14.57
N PHE A 11 -17.56 -18.53 14.20
CA PHE A 11 -17.98 -18.52 12.80
C PHE A 11 -17.44 -17.31 12.04
N GLY A 12 -17.44 -16.13 12.65
CA GLY A 12 -16.85 -14.92 12.06
C GLY A 12 -15.35 -15.07 11.77
N ILE A 13 -14.59 -15.63 12.73
CA ILE A 13 -13.16 -15.91 12.54
C ILE A 13 -12.95 -16.98 11.46
N TYR A 14 -13.72 -18.07 11.49
CA TYR A 14 -13.65 -19.15 10.49
C TYR A 14 -13.93 -18.64 9.07
N TYR A 15 -14.92 -17.77 8.90
CA TYR A 15 -15.25 -17.16 7.61
C TYR A 15 -14.15 -16.22 7.11
N ILE A 16 -13.56 -15.41 7.99
CA ILE A 16 -12.42 -14.54 7.62
C ILE A 16 -11.19 -15.39 7.25
N MET A 17 -10.95 -16.50 7.95
CA MET A 17 -9.79 -17.37 7.71
C MET A 17 -9.94 -18.20 6.43
N THR A 18 -11.16 -18.63 6.10
CA THR A 18 -11.48 -19.35 4.85
C THR A 18 -11.46 -18.43 3.63
N ASN A 19 -11.88 -17.16 3.77
CA ASN A 19 -11.89 -16.21 2.64
C ASN A 19 -10.57 -15.41 2.48
N LYS A 20 -9.50 -15.84 3.17
CA LYS A 20 -8.20 -15.16 3.18
C LYS A 20 -7.32 -15.46 1.97
N ASP A 21 -7.78 -16.25 1.01
CA ASP A 21 -7.08 -16.49 -0.28
C ASP A 21 -7.09 -15.27 -1.22
N GLY A 22 -7.83 -14.20 -0.90
CA GLY A 22 -7.95 -13.02 -1.76
C GLY A 22 -7.12 -11.80 -1.36
N GLN A 23 -6.57 -11.74 -0.14
CA GLN A 23 -5.82 -10.57 0.30
C GLN A 23 -4.33 -10.79 0.15
N ASN A 24 -3.89 -10.69 -1.11
CA ASN A 24 -2.54 -10.23 -1.40
C ASN A 24 -2.39 -8.83 -0.80
N ILE A 25 -2.11 -8.73 0.50
CA ILE A 25 -1.55 -7.52 1.08
C ILE A 25 -0.15 -7.42 0.49
N LYS A 26 -0.08 -6.91 -0.74
CA LYS A 26 1.16 -6.45 -1.35
C LYS A 26 1.57 -5.22 -0.54
N PHE A 27 2.26 -5.44 0.57
CA PHE A 27 3.25 -4.48 1.05
C PHE A 27 4.35 -4.40 0.00
N ASN A 28 4.02 -3.83 -1.16
CA ASN A 28 4.98 -3.56 -2.19
C ASN A 28 5.71 -2.30 -1.73
N ASN A 29 6.74 -2.49 -0.91
CA ASN A 29 7.67 -1.43 -0.51
C ASN A 29 8.54 -0.94 -1.69
N HIS A 30 8.12 -1.25 -2.92
CA HIS A 30 8.63 -0.67 -4.15
C HIS A 30 8.01 0.72 -4.28
N LYS A 31 8.59 1.71 -3.58
CA LYS A 31 8.28 3.11 -3.88
C LYS A 31 8.46 3.31 -5.38
N ASN A 32 7.41 3.79 -6.04
CA ASN A 32 7.46 4.09 -7.46
C ASN A 32 8.59 5.10 -7.68
N PRO A 33 9.43 4.97 -8.72
CA PRO A 33 10.42 5.98 -9.07
C PRO A 33 9.88 7.43 -9.04
N GLU A 34 8.60 7.63 -9.40
CA GLU A 34 7.96 8.94 -9.31
C GLU A 34 7.76 9.42 -7.86
N GLU A 35 7.45 8.51 -6.95
CA GLU A 35 7.25 8.79 -5.53
C GLU A 35 8.57 9.15 -4.84
N ILE A 36 9.65 8.45 -5.19
CA ILE A 36 11.01 8.80 -4.76
C ILE A 36 11.38 10.19 -5.29
N LEU A 37 11.12 10.46 -6.57
CA LEU A 37 11.43 11.75 -7.17
C LEU A 37 10.68 12.90 -6.47
N ARG A 38 9.41 12.68 -6.10
CA ARG A 38 8.59 13.66 -5.37
C ARG A 38 9.09 13.90 -3.96
N GLU A 39 9.51 12.85 -3.26
CA GLU A 39 10.07 12.94 -1.91
C GLU A 39 11.36 13.79 -1.90
N ARG A 40 12.26 13.55 -2.86
CA ARG A 40 13.51 14.32 -2.98
C ARG A 40 13.28 15.79 -3.29
N TYR A 41 12.26 16.08 -4.12
CA TYR A 41 11.84 17.45 -4.39
C TYR A 41 11.26 18.14 -3.14
N ALA A 42 10.38 17.47 -2.41
CA ALA A 42 9.80 18.00 -1.17
C ALA A 42 10.85 18.24 -0.08
N ASN A 43 11.88 17.41 -0.04
CA ASN A 43 13.02 17.57 0.87
C ASN A 43 14.01 18.67 0.42
N GLY A 44 13.82 19.27 -0.75
CA GLY A 44 14.73 20.27 -1.32
C GLY A 44 16.07 19.70 -1.79
N GLU A 45 16.18 18.38 -2.00
CA GLU A 45 17.39 17.75 -2.53
C GLU A 45 17.59 18.02 -4.02
N ILE A 46 16.52 18.36 -4.74
CA ILE A 46 16.51 18.67 -6.17
C ILE A 46 15.67 19.93 -6.43
N ASP A 47 16.08 20.70 -7.44
CA ASP A 47 15.34 21.88 -7.90
C ASP A 47 14.20 21.54 -8.87
N ASP A 48 13.38 22.56 -9.17
CA ASP A 48 12.22 22.47 -10.07
C ASP A 48 12.59 21.95 -11.47
N GLU A 49 13.74 22.38 -12.01
CA GLU A 49 14.18 22.03 -13.36
C GLU A 49 14.57 20.55 -13.45
N THR A 50 15.33 20.10 -12.45
CA THR A 50 15.77 18.73 -12.27
C THR A 50 14.56 17.81 -12.07
N PHE A 51 13.61 18.20 -11.22
CA PHE A 51 12.37 17.45 -11.00
C PHE A 51 11.58 17.29 -12.30
N ARG A 52 11.38 18.37 -13.06
CA ARG A 52 10.62 18.33 -14.32
C ARG A 52 11.28 17.42 -15.36
N THR A 53 12.60 17.53 -15.51
CA THR A 53 13.38 16.70 -16.44
C THR A 53 13.29 15.22 -16.10
N MET A 54 13.51 14.86 -14.82
CA MET A 54 13.43 13.46 -14.38
C MET A 54 12.01 12.91 -14.49
N LYS A 55 10.98 13.73 -14.24
CA LYS A 55 9.58 13.35 -14.39
C LYS A 55 9.22 13.05 -15.85
N GLU A 56 9.78 13.79 -16.81
CA GLU A 56 9.60 13.49 -18.23
C GLU A 56 10.27 12.18 -18.65
N VAL A 57 11.48 11.91 -18.14
CA VAL A 57 12.17 10.63 -18.37
C VAL A 57 11.36 9.46 -17.84
N LEU A 58 10.74 9.59 -16.66
CA LEU A 58 9.92 8.53 -16.07
C LEU A 58 8.59 8.26 -16.80
N LYS A 59 8.13 9.17 -17.65
CA LYS A 59 6.93 8.97 -18.47
C LYS A 59 7.18 8.21 -19.77
N ARG A 60 8.45 8.00 -20.14
CA ARG A 60 8.87 7.31 -21.36
C ARG A 60 8.93 5.80 -21.17
#